data_AF-A0A7J2YBH8-F1
#
_entry.id   AF-A0A7J2YBH8-F1
#
_cell.length_a   1.000
_cell.length_b   1.000
_cell.length_c   1.000
_cell.angle_alpha   90.00
_cell.angle_beta   90.00
_cell.angle_gamma   90.00
#
_symmetry.space_group_name_H-M   'P 1'
#
loop_
_entity.id
_entity.type
_entity.pdbx_description
1 polymer ?
#
loop_
_entity_poly.entity_id
_entity_poly.type
_entity_poly.pdbx_seq_one_letter_code
_entity_poly.pdbx_strand_id
1 'polypeptide(L)'
;MGGLGYGTRGPLADKLKQLANDIQAIYEEFLDAETLYQQGKISEKEFFKKMGSFMKAFSSLGFLTVKVVLELNNAIGEESKRPEVVTKPSPSLRPEMMGGLSTPQYAPTFIPPKEEASTKSCSLCGAQIPVKAKFCTKCGSPQK
;
A
#
# COMPACT_ATOMS: atom_id res chain seq x y z
N MET A 1 -13.39 -14.35 8.78
CA MET A 1 -12.93 -14.11 7.41
C MET A 1 -11.63 -14.85 7.23
N GLY A 2 -11.60 -15.81 6.29
CA GLY A 2 -10.63 -16.91 6.25
C GLY A 2 -9.20 -16.47 5.95
N GLY A 3 -8.25 -17.19 6.56
CA GLY A 3 -6.82 -17.08 6.30
C GLY A 3 -6.51 -17.39 4.84
N LEU A 4 -5.70 -16.52 4.21
CA LEU A 4 -5.31 -16.61 2.81
C LEU A 4 -4.13 -17.59 2.69
N GLY A 5 -4.45 -18.88 2.61
CA GLY A 5 -3.47 -19.93 2.32
C GLY A 5 -3.07 -19.97 0.83
N TYR A 6 -2.22 -20.95 0.48
CA TYR A 6 -1.67 -21.20 -0.87
C TYR A 6 -2.66 -21.09 -2.06
N GLY A 7 -3.96 -21.25 -1.83
CA GLY A 7 -5.01 -21.12 -2.84
C GLY A 7 -5.21 -19.71 -3.41
N THR A 8 -4.74 -18.64 -2.77
CA THR A 8 -4.87 -17.27 -3.30
C THR A 8 -3.70 -16.86 -4.19
N ARG A 9 -2.55 -17.53 -4.07
CA ARG A 9 -1.29 -17.15 -4.73
C ARG A 9 -1.33 -17.32 -6.24
N GLY A 10 -1.89 -18.43 -6.74
CA GLY A 10 -2.05 -18.69 -8.18
C GLY A 10 -2.86 -17.59 -8.87
N PRO A 11 -4.11 -17.33 -8.45
CA PRO A 11 -4.93 -16.26 -9.01
C PRO A 11 -4.29 -14.86 -8.90
N LEU A 12 -3.51 -14.62 -7.86
CA LEU A 12 -2.81 -13.34 -7.68
C LEU A 12 -1.65 -13.19 -8.69
N ALA A 13 -0.87 -14.24 -8.89
CA ALA A 13 0.21 -14.29 -9.87
C ALA A 13 -0.34 -14.16 -11.31
N ASP A 14 -1.44 -14.84 -11.61
CA ASP A 14 -2.10 -14.73 -12.92
C ASP A 14 -2.58 -13.30 -13.18
N LYS A 15 -3.21 -12.65 -12.18
CA LYS A 15 -3.61 -11.25 -12.27
C LYS A 15 -2.42 -10.32 -12.45
N LEU A 16 -1.31 -10.55 -11.75
CA LEU A 16 -0.12 -9.74 -11.88
C LEU A 16 0.48 -9.85 -13.28
N LYS A 17 0.56 -11.07 -13.81
CA LYS A 17 1.06 -11.33 -15.17
C LYS A 17 0.17 -10.69 -16.22
N GLN A 18 -1.15 -10.85 -16.10
CA GLN A 18 -2.10 -10.19 -17.00
C GLN A 18 -1.94 -8.67 -16.95
N LEU A 19 -1.90 -8.10 -15.75
CA LEU A 19 -1.79 -6.65 -15.59
C LEU A 19 -0.44 -6.10 -16.11
N ALA A 20 0.65 -6.86 -15.98
CA ALA A 20 1.94 -6.50 -16.56
C ALA A 20 1.88 -6.44 -18.09
N ASN A 21 1.25 -7.44 -18.74
CA ASN A 21 1.05 -7.44 -20.19
C ASN A 21 0.15 -6.27 -20.63
N ASP A 22 -0.95 -6.03 -19.91
CA ASP A 22 -1.88 -4.93 -20.21
C ASP A 22 -1.18 -3.57 -20.08
N ILE A 23 -0.36 -3.36 -19.05
CA ILE A 23 0.39 -2.11 -18.86
C ILE A 23 1.39 -1.87 -19.98
N GLN A 24 2.06 -2.91 -20.46
CA GLN A 24 2.99 -2.75 -21.58
C GLN A 24 2.24 -2.24 -22.82
N ALA A 25 1.11 -2.85 -23.17
CA ALA A 25 0.28 -2.41 -24.29
C ALA A 25 -0.25 -0.97 -24.09
N ILE A 26 -0.73 -0.64 -22.87
CA ILE A 26 -1.24 0.70 -22.56
C ILE A 26 -0.10 1.74 -22.56
N TYR A 27 1.12 1.37 -22.18
CA TYR A 27 2.28 2.25 -22.22
C TYR A 27 2.67 2.60 -23.66
N GLU A 28 2.75 1.60 -24.55
CA GLU A 28 3.00 1.83 -25.98
C GLU A 28 1.91 2.71 -26.60
N GLU A 29 0.64 2.42 -26.33
CA GLU A 29 -0.49 3.24 -26.78
C GLU A 29 -0.42 4.68 -26.25
N PHE A 30 0.08 4.88 -25.03
CA PHE A 30 0.28 6.20 -24.45
C PHE A 30 1.41 6.97 -25.15
N LEU A 31 2.54 6.33 -25.44
CA LEU A 31 3.66 6.96 -26.16
C LEU A 31 3.27 7.36 -27.60
N ASP A 32 2.48 6.52 -28.27
CA ASP A 32 1.92 6.85 -29.57
C ASP A 32 0.98 8.06 -29.47
N ALA A 33 0.10 8.08 -28.45
CA ALA A 33 -0.79 9.21 -28.20
C ALA A 33 -0.02 10.51 -27.90
N GLU A 34 1.08 10.44 -27.14
CA GLU A 34 1.96 11.59 -26.90
C GLU A 34 2.55 12.10 -28.21
N THR A 35 3.08 11.21 -29.04
CA THR A 35 3.65 11.56 -30.35
C THR A 35 2.60 12.22 -31.25
N LEU A 36 1.38 11.67 -31.31
CA LEU A 36 0.28 12.23 -32.09
C LEU A 36 -0.20 13.57 -31.54
N TYR A 37 -0.20 13.75 -30.22
CA TYR A 37 -0.60 15.00 -29.58
C TYR A 37 0.39 16.12 -29.89
N GLN A 38 1.70 15.85 -29.81
CA GLN A 38 2.75 16.81 -30.20
C GLN A 38 2.67 17.19 -31.69
N GLN A 39 2.19 16.26 -32.53
CA GLN A 39 1.94 16.52 -33.96
C GLN A 39 0.59 17.23 -34.23
N GLY A 40 -0.21 17.51 -33.20
CA GLY A 40 -1.55 18.10 -33.34
C GLY A 40 -2.57 17.17 -34.00
N LYS A 41 -2.29 15.86 -34.08
CA LYS A 41 -3.15 14.86 -34.75
C LYS A 41 -4.26 14.31 -33.87
N ILE A 42 -4.17 14.48 -32.55
CA ILE A 42 -5.25 14.14 -31.61
C ILE A 42 -5.60 15.34 -30.74
N SER A 43 -6.84 15.37 -30.27
CA SER A 43 -7.31 16.44 -29.37
C SER A 43 -6.77 16.26 -27.94
N GLU A 44 -6.68 17.37 -27.19
CA GLU A 44 -6.32 17.36 -25.77
C GLU A 44 -7.22 16.41 -24.96
N LYS A 45 -8.53 16.43 -25.24
CA LYS A 45 -9.51 15.52 -24.60
C LYS A 45 -9.18 14.04 -24.84
N GLU A 46 -8.75 13.71 -26.05
CA GLU A 46 -8.39 12.34 -26.42
C GLU A 46 -7.07 11.92 -25.77
N PHE A 47 -6.07 12.79 -25.76
CA PHE A 47 -4.82 12.59 -25.04
C PHE A 47 -5.06 12.34 -23.54
N PHE A 48 -5.85 13.17 -22.86
CA PHE A 48 -6.18 12.99 -21.45
C PHE A 48 -6.88 11.67 -21.15
N LYS A 49 -7.72 11.16 -22.06
CA LYS A 49 -8.32 9.84 -21.90
C LYS A 49 -7.27 8.74 -21.92
N LYS A 50 -6.31 8.78 -22.85
CA LYS A 50 -5.21 7.80 -22.93
C LYS A 50 -4.30 7.88 -21.71
N MET A 51 -3.90 9.10 -21.29
CA MET A 51 -3.16 9.33 -20.04
C MET A 51 -3.91 8.79 -18.82
N GLY A 52 -5.22 9.02 -18.72
CA GLY A 52 -6.06 8.51 -17.64
C GLY A 52 -6.11 6.99 -17.60
N SER A 53 -6.20 6.32 -18.75
CA SER A 53 -6.13 4.86 -18.84
C SER A 53 -4.78 4.33 -18.36
N PHE A 54 -3.68 4.95 -18.78
CA PHE A 54 -2.33 4.59 -18.31
C PHE A 54 -2.19 4.74 -16.79
N MET A 55 -2.60 5.87 -16.22
CA MET A 55 -2.55 6.12 -14.77
C MET A 55 -3.38 5.10 -13.98
N LYS A 56 -4.55 4.69 -14.49
CA LYS A 56 -5.41 3.68 -13.86
C LYS A 56 -4.73 2.31 -13.83
N ALA A 57 -4.09 1.92 -14.93
CA ALA A 57 -3.38 0.66 -15.02
C ALA A 57 -2.16 0.65 -14.08
N PHE A 58 -1.36 1.71 -14.09
CA PHE A 58 -0.19 1.86 -13.23
C PHE A 58 -0.56 1.85 -11.73
N SER A 59 -1.64 2.54 -11.35
CA SER A 59 -2.14 2.53 -9.97
C SER A 59 -2.56 1.13 -9.52
N SER A 60 -3.24 0.39 -10.40
CA SER A 60 -3.68 -0.97 -10.15
C SER A 60 -2.50 -1.91 -9.93
N LEU A 61 -1.39 -1.73 -10.66
CA LEU A 61 -0.16 -2.49 -10.47
C LEU A 61 0.46 -2.22 -9.11
N GLY A 62 0.49 -0.96 -8.67
CA GLY A 62 0.93 -0.59 -7.32
C GLY A 62 0.14 -1.32 -6.23
N PHE A 63 -1.20 -1.26 -6.29
CA PHE A 63 -2.06 -1.95 -5.32
C PHE A 63 -1.86 -3.47 -5.33
N LEU A 64 -1.77 -4.07 -6.51
CA LEU A 64 -1.59 -5.51 -6.64
C LEU A 64 -0.22 -5.95 -6.12
N THR A 65 0.83 -5.17 -6.37
CA THR A 65 2.19 -5.42 -5.85
C THR A 65 2.19 -5.42 -4.32
N VAL A 66 1.56 -4.43 -3.68
CA VAL A 66 1.43 -4.39 -2.21
C VAL A 66 0.71 -5.64 -1.71
N LYS A 67 -0.37 -6.07 -2.37
CA LYS A 67 -1.10 -7.28 -2.01
C LYS A 67 -0.24 -8.54 -2.13
N VAL A 68 0.56 -8.66 -3.19
CA VAL A 68 1.53 -9.77 -3.38
C VAL A 68 2.53 -9.80 -2.22
N VAL A 69 3.10 -8.66 -1.84
CA VAL A 69 4.04 -8.57 -0.71
C VAL A 69 3.39 -9.00 0.61
N LEU A 70 2.16 -8.56 0.88
CA LEU A 70 1.43 -8.94 2.09
C LEU A 70 1.12 -10.45 2.13
N GLU A 71 0.68 -11.04 1.01
CA GLU A 71 0.41 -12.48 0.96
C GLU A 71 1.69 -13.32 1.11
N LEU A 72 2.83 -12.87 0.56
CA LEU A 72 4.12 -13.54 0.76
C LEU A 72 4.59 -13.45 2.22
N ASN A 73 4.51 -12.27 2.86
CA ASN A 73 4.88 -12.10 4.26
C ASN A 73 4.01 -12.97 5.19
N ASN A 74 2.70 -13.03 4.93
CA ASN A 74 1.79 -13.86 5.71
C ASN A 74 2.10 -15.36 5.56
N ALA A 75 2.43 -15.83 4.35
CA ALA A 75 2.76 -17.23 4.10
C ALA A 75 4.07 -17.65 4.79
N ILE A 76 5.05 -16.75 4.91
CA ILE A 76 6.34 -17.02 5.58
C ILE A 76 6.17 -17.05 7.11
N GLY A 77 5.18 -16.35 7.67
CA GLY A 77 4.94 -16.27 9.12
C GLY A 77 4.31 -17.50 9.77
N GLU A 78 3.77 -18.46 9.02
CA GLU A 78 3.05 -19.62 9.55
C GLU A 78 3.90 -20.87 9.87
N GLU A 79 5.17 -20.96 9.46
CA GLU A 79 6.02 -22.15 9.73
C GLU A 79 6.47 -22.30 11.20
N SER A 80 6.09 -21.39 12.11
CA SER A 80 6.60 -21.38 13.50
C SER A 80 5.70 -22.08 14.53
N LYS A 81 4.70 -22.88 14.11
CA LYS A 81 3.92 -23.74 15.03
C LYS A 81 3.86 -25.19 14.56
N ARG A 82 4.96 -25.93 14.75
CA ARG A 82 4.90 -27.39 14.85
C ARG A 82 4.54 -27.76 16.29
N PRO A 83 3.55 -28.63 16.57
CA PRO A 83 3.34 -29.14 17.91
C PRO A 83 4.55 -30.00 18.30
N GLU A 84 5.27 -29.55 19.31
CA GLU A 84 6.35 -30.30 19.94
C GLU A 84 5.76 -31.62 20.47
N VAL A 85 6.18 -32.74 19.89
CA VAL A 85 5.80 -34.07 20.37
C VAL A 85 6.46 -34.29 21.71
N VAL A 86 5.61 -34.45 22.72
CA VAL A 86 5.92 -34.84 24.09
C VAL A 86 6.96 -35.96 24.15
N THR A 87 8.14 -35.66 24.70
CA THR A 87 8.99 -36.67 25.34
C THR A 87 9.32 -36.19 26.75
N LYS A 88 9.04 -37.07 27.72
CA LYS A 88 9.03 -36.84 29.18
C LYS A 88 10.34 -36.23 29.73
N PRO A 89 10.29 -35.34 30.74
CA PRO A 89 11.49 -34.92 31.46
C PRO A 89 11.81 -35.90 32.60
N SER A 90 13.06 -36.38 32.65
CA SER A 90 13.69 -36.93 33.86
C SER A 90 14.81 -35.97 34.30
N PRO A 91 15.06 -35.80 35.60
CA PRO A 91 15.54 -34.54 36.15
C PRO A 91 17.06 -34.48 36.20
N SER A 92 17.63 -33.30 35.89
CA SER A 92 18.95 -32.92 36.37
C SER A 92 18.98 -31.42 36.62
N LEU A 93 18.84 -31.09 37.90
CA LEU A 93 19.45 -30.00 38.67
C LEU A 93 19.83 -28.70 37.92
N ARG A 94 19.10 -27.64 38.24
CA ARG A 94 19.50 -26.21 38.19
C ARG A 94 20.58 -25.92 39.28
N PRO A 95 21.27 -24.74 39.36
CA PRO A 95 20.92 -23.41 38.79
C PRO A 95 22.05 -22.50 38.22
N GLU A 96 21.61 -21.62 37.30
CA GLU A 96 21.97 -20.19 37.05
C GLU A 96 23.43 -19.73 36.81
N MET A 97 23.65 -18.99 35.71
CA MET A 97 23.95 -17.53 35.76
C MET A 97 24.04 -16.88 34.36
N MET A 98 23.26 -15.79 34.19
CA MET A 98 23.50 -14.53 33.45
C MET A 98 24.48 -14.57 32.25
N GLY A 99 24.14 -14.16 31.03
CA GLY A 99 23.42 -12.94 30.63
C GLY A 99 24.34 -12.15 29.68
N GLY A 100 23.87 -11.79 28.47
CA GLY A 100 24.67 -10.95 27.56
C GLY A 100 24.32 -11.07 26.09
N LEU A 101 23.13 -10.60 25.71
CA LEU A 101 22.76 -10.33 24.32
C LEU A 101 23.20 -8.91 23.94
N SER A 102 23.78 -8.73 22.76
CA SER A 102 23.83 -7.42 22.08
C SER A 102 23.77 -7.63 20.57
N THR A 103 22.57 -7.48 20.01
CA THR A 103 22.34 -7.21 18.58
C THR A 103 22.17 -5.70 18.37
N PRO A 104 22.72 -5.11 17.29
CA PRO A 104 22.63 -3.68 17.02
C PRO A 104 21.19 -3.23 16.70
N GLN A 105 20.78 -2.13 17.33
CA GLN A 105 19.49 -1.46 17.12
C GLN A 105 19.61 -0.44 15.99
N TYR A 106 18.75 -0.54 14.98
CA TYR A 106 18.50 0.53 14.02
C TYR A 106 17.12 1.12 14.31
N ALA A 107 17.08 2.38 14.75
CA ALA A 107 15.87 3.10 15.09
C ALA A 107 15.47 4.07 13.96
N PRO A 108 14.22 4.03 13.45
CA PRO A 108 13.64 5.14 12.73
C PRO A 108 12.76 5.95 13.69
N THR A 109 13.30 7.04 14.23
CA THR A 109 12.52 7.99 15.05
C THR A 109 12.10 9.17 14.19
N PHE A 110 10.89 9.14 13.63
CA PHE A 110 10.13 10.35 13.29
C PHE A 110 8.64 10.05 13.46
N ILE A 111 8.13 10.34 14.65
CA ILE A 111 6.70 10.37 14.97
C ILE A 111 6.35 11.86 15.06
N PRO A 112 5.56 12.44 14.14
CA PRO A 112 5.00 13.76 14.39
C PRO A 112 3.95 13.66 15.52
N PRO A 113 3.95 14.60 16.47
CA PRO A 113 3.03 14.59 17.61
C PRO A 113 1.58 14.72 17.16
N LYS A 114 0.70 13.96 17.80
CA LYS A 114 -0.76 14.08 17.70
C LYS A 114 -1.19 15.40 18.36
N GLU A 115 -1.14 16.49 17.62
CA GLU A 115 -1.77 17.75 18.01
C GLU A 115 -3.29 17.56 17.88
N GLU A 116 -4.02 17.64 19.00
CA GLU A 116 -5.48 17.72 19.02
C GLU A 116 -5.91 19.06 18.40
N ALA A 117 -5.96 19.09 17.07
CA ALA A 117 -6.40 20.25 16.31
C ALA A 117 -7.91 20.40 16.46
N SER A 118 -8.34 21.47 17.14
CA SER A 118 -9.73 21.90 17.17
C SER A 118 -10.29 22.06 15.74
N THR A 119 -11.51 21.59 15.52
CA THR A 119 -12.19 21.61 14.22
C THR A 119 -13.36 22.61 14.21
N LYS A 120 -13.60 23.25 13.06
CA LYS A 120 -14.76 24.10 12.76
C LYS A 120 -15.55 23.52 11.57
N SER A 121 -16.84 23.81 11.49
CA SER A 121 -17.66 23.45 10.34
C SER A 121 -17.49 24.47 9.22
N CYS A 122 -17.39 23.97 7.99
CA CYS A 122 -17.31 24.80 6.79
C CYS A 122 -18.58 25.63 6.63
N SER A 123 -18.43 26.94 6.36
CA SER A 123 -19.55 27.88 6.21
C SER A 123 -20.46 27.61 5.01
N LEU A 124 -20.03 26.79 4.04
CA LEU A 124 -20.78 26.53 2.81
C LEU A 124 -21.28 25.09 2.70
N CYS A 125 -20.47 24.10 3.08
CA CYS A 125 -20.85 22.69 2.98
C CYS A 125 -20.99 21.97 4.32
N GLY A 126 -20.71 22.64 5.44
CA GLY A 126 -20.81 22.06 6.78
C GLY A 126 -19.73 21.04 7.16
N ALA A 127 -18.76 20.76 6.28
CA ALA A 127 -17.69 19.81 6.57
C ALA A 127 -16.81 20.24 7.76
N GLN A 128 -16.50 19.30 8.65
CA GLN A 128 -15.56 19.51 9.76
C GLN A 128 -14.13 19.63 9.22
N ILE A 129 -13.50 20.79 9.44
CA ILE A 129 -12.15 21.13 9.00
C ILE A 129 -11.35 21.73 10.17
N PRO A 130 -10.01 21.67 10.15
CA PRO A 130 -9.20 22.29 11.20
C PRO A 130 -9.49 23.80 11.33
N VAL A 131 -9.51 24.35 12.54
CA VAL A 131 -9.77 25.80 12.77
C VAL A 131 -8.77 26.68 12.02
N LYS A 132 -7.50 26.23 11.92
CA LYS A 132 -6.41 26.91 11.19
C LYS A 132 -6.56 26.85 9.65
N ALA A 133 -7.50 26.08 9.11
CA ALA A 133 -7.67 25.94 7.66
C ALA A 133 -8.22 27.22 7.02
N LYS A 134 -7.51 27.75 6.02
CA LYS A 134 -7.92 28.91 5.20
C LYS A 134 -8.89 28.53 4.09
N PHE A 135 -8.98 27.26 3.73
CA PHE A 135 -9.84 26.72 2.67
C PHE A 135 -10.44 25.39 3.11
N CYS A 136 -11.66 25.10 2.67
CA CYS A 136 -12.29 23.82 2.93
C CYS A 136 -11.69 22.74 2.02
N THR A 137 -11.22 21.64 2.60
CA THR A 137 -10.68 20.50 1.84
C THR A 137 -11.76 19.69 1.11
N LYS A 138 -13.04 19.98 1.36
CA LYS A 138 -14.18 19.31 0.72
C LYS A 138 -14.78 20.12 -0.43
N CYS A 139 -15.02 21.42 -0.24
CA CYS A 139 -15.68 22.26 -1.25
C CYS A 139 -14.77 23.35 -1.84
N GLY A 140 -13.50 23.46 -1.39
CA GLY A 140 -12.53 24.43 -1.89
C GLY A 140 -12.78 25.88 -1.46
N SER A 141 -13.88 26.17 -0.78
CA SER A 141 -14.26 27.54 -0.46
C SER A 141 -13.39 28.15 0.65
N PRO A 142 -13.10 29.47 0.59
CA PRO A 142 -12.30 30.14 1.61
C PRO A 142 -13.03 30.16 2.96
N GLN A 143 -12.26 29.95 4.03
CA GLN A 143 -12.73 29.86 5.41
C GLN A 143 -12.09 31.01 6.17
N LYS A 144 -12.90 31.97 6.60
CA LYS A 144 -12.46 33.06 7.49
C LYS A 144 -12.29 32.55 8.93
#